data_AF-A0A2V8IJN0-F1
#
_entry.id   AF-A0A2V8IJN0-F1
#
_cell.length_a   1.000
_cell.length_b   1.000
_cell.length_c   1.000
_cell.angle_alpha   90.00
_cell.angle_beta   90.00
_cell.angle_gamma   90.00
#
_symmetry.space_group_name_H-M   'P 1'
#
loop_
_entity.id
_entity.type
_entity.pdbx_description
1 polymer ?
#
loop_
_entity_poly.entity_id
_entity_poly.type
_entity_poly.pdbx_seq_one_letter_code
_entity_poly.pdbx_strand_id
1 'polypeptide(L)'
;PAAAGVTGLVHATFIPTDRNATTVGDLVGYTPSDPASPQNTLRVRTRLGAGWVTIPREKWTLSGNTVTLQGGFEPGQTYELAYVAVNPPVAGLGFTAVRDAAAWVKYAPDAAVSAKYTFAFGSSQTGRWLRDFLYEGFNTDERNRQVFDAVIPHLSGAGGVVLDQRWSTPTSLLMESATHFPFSDRKQRDPITGIEEGLLDNPRAADHQPKIFYTYSDTEYWERSVALTHTTPDGSKDIVPPDNVRLYYFAGGPHNIGRFPPVAGNGETPDNPFDWKNGCAMAWHRRRTAIRVCRTALSCAPPMWHSRCCAA
;
A
#
# COMPACT_ATOMS: atom_id res chain seq x y z
N PRO A 1 -21.64 -3.42 -0.35
CA PRO A 1 -22.76 -2.49 -0.65
C PRO A 1 -22.50 -1.82 -2.00
N ALA A 2 -23.55 -1.49 -2.75
CA ALA A 2 -23.45 -0.80 -4.03
C ALA A 2 -24.11 0.58 -3.93
N ALA A 3 -23.55 1.58 -4.60
CA ALA A 3 -24.10 2.91 -4.69
C ALA A 3 -25.24 2.95 -5.73
N ALA A 4 -26.45 2.59 -5.31
CA ALA A 4 -27.61 2.49 -6.19
C ALA A 4 -27.91 3.81 -6.92
N GLY A 5 -28.16 3.74 -8.22
CA GLY A 5 -28.45 4.89 -9.08
C GLY A 5 -27.20 5.68 -9.52
N VAL A 6 -26.01 5.33 -9.04
CA VAL A 6 -24.78 6.02 -9.44
C VAL A 6 -24.25 5.42 -10.74
N THR A 7 -23.92 6.30 -11.70
CA THR A 7 -23.30 5.94 -12.97
C THR A 7 -22.10 6.83 -13.28
N GLY A 8 -21.24 6.34 -14.16
CA GLY A 8 -20.16 7.14 -14.75
C GLY A 8 -18.95 6.33 -15.18
N LEU A 9 -17.99 7.03 -15.79
CA LEU A 9 -16.84 6.41 -16.43
C LEU A 9 -15.86 5.86 -15.39
N VAL A 10 -15.58 4.57 -15.47
CA VAL A 10 -14.48 3.90 -14.79
C VAL A 10 -13.43 3.50 -15.82
N HIS A 11 -12.15 3.47 -15.43
CA HIS A 11 -11.09 2.97 -16.28
C HIS A 11 -10.03 2.24 -15.46
N ALA A 12 -9.35 1.30 -16.10
CA ALA A 12 -8.18 0.66 -15.53
C ALA A 12 -7.23 0.18 -16.61
N THR A 13 -5.96 0.08 -16.22
CA THR A 13 -4.88 -0.39 -17.08
C THR A 13 -4.51 -1.83 -16.71
N PHE A 14 -4.15 -2.63 -17.71
CA PHE A 14 -3.68 -4.01 -17.54
C PHE A 14 -2.58 -4.35 -18.54
N ILE A 15 -1.74 -5.32 -18.19
CA ILE A 15 -0.66 -5.83 -19.03
C ILE A 15 -0.88 -7.33 -19.19
N PRO A 16 -1.40 -7.80 -20.33
CA PRO A 16 -1.61 -9.22 -20.55
C PRO A 16 -0.27 -9.94 -20.72
N THR A 17 -0.22 -11.18 -20.21
CA THR A 17 0.94 -12.08 -20.34
C THR A 17 0.79 -13.09 -21.48
N ASP A 18 -0.40 -13.15 -22.08
CA ASP A 18 -0.74 -14.01 -23.21
C ASP A 18 -1.68 -13.27 -24.20
N ARG A 19 -2.16 -13.97 -25.22
CA ARG A 19 -3.04 -13.41 -26.26
C ARG A 19 -4.54 -13.59 -25.95
N ASN A 20 -4.89 -14.15 -24.80
CA ASN A 20 -6.25 -14.60 -24.46
C ASN A 20 -7.14 -13.47 -23.91
N ALA A 21 -8.44 -13.75 -23.76
CA ALA A 21 -9.34 -12.85 -23.06
C ALA A 21 -8.79 -12.52 -21.66
N THR A 22 -8.83 -11.24 -21.29
CA THR A 22 -8.22 -10.75 -20.06
C THR A 22 -9.26 -10.13 -19.15
N THR A 23 -9.30 -10.59 -17.90
CA THR A 23 -10.10 -9.97 -16.83
C THR A 23 -9.33 -8.81 -16.24
N VAL A 24 -9.90 -7.60 -16.32
CA VAL A 24 -9.29 -6.38 -15.78
C VAL A 24 -9.53 -6.34 -14.27
N GLY A 25 -8.53 -6.79 -13.50
CA GLY A 25 -8.63 -6.99 -12.05
C GLY A 25 -9.01 -5.74 -11.25
N ASP A 26 -8.53 -4.57 -11.67
CA ASP A 26 -8.82 -3.29 -11.00
C ASP A 26 -10.29 -2.85 -11.15
N LEU A 27 -11.03 -3.45 -12.08
CA LEU A 27 -12.45 -3.19 -12.30
C LEU A 27 -13.35 -4.29 -11.74
N VAL A 28 -12.83 -5.16 -10.88
CA VAL A 28 -13.66 -6.16 -10.18
C VAL A 28 -14.77 -5.46 -9.39
N GLY A 29 -16.01 -5.93 -9.58
CA GLY A 29 -17.20 -5.36 -8.96
C GLY A 29 -17.84 -4.20 -9.73
N TYR A 30 -17.16 -3.62 -10.72
CA TYR A 30 -17.77 -2.64 -11.61
C TYR A 30 -18.53 -3.34 -12.74
N THR A 31 -19.79 -2.97 -12.92
CA THR A 31 -20.66 -3.53 -13.97
C THR A 31 -20.85 -2.49 -15.07
N PRO A 32 -20.54 -2.79 -16.34
CA PRO A 32 -20.83 -1.88 -17.44
C PRO A 32 -22.34 -1.62 -17.58
N SER A 33 -22.73 -0.36 -17.79
CA SER A 33 -24.09 0.05 -18.12
C SER A 33 -24.60 -0.62 -19.40
N ASP A 34 -23.77 -0.59 -20.43
CA ASP A 34 -23.97 -1.25 -21.71
C ASP A 34 -22.60 -1.73 -22.21
N PRO A 35 -22.34 -3.05 -22.22
CA PRO A 35 -21.09 -3.59 -22.73
C PRO A 35 -20.84 -3.29 -24.21
N ALA A 36 -21.90 -3.11 -25.02
CA ALA A 36 -21.82 -2.82 -26.45
C ALA A 36 -21.63 -1.32 -26.76
N SER A 37 -21.74 -0.45 -25.75
CA SER A 37 -21.74 1.00 -25.94
C SER A 37 -20.54 1.49 -26.76
N PRO A 38 -20.76 2.40 -27.73
CA PRO A 38 -19.69 3.04 -28.49
C PRO A 38 -18.86 4.02 -27.64
N GLN A 39 -19.32 4.35 -26.42
CA GLN A 39 -18.57 5.17 -25.48
C GLN A 39 -17.47 4.38 -24.75
N ASN A 40 -17.56 3.05 -24.74
CA ASN A 40 -16.53 2.22 -24.13
C ASN A 40 -15.27 2.26 -25.01
N THR A 41 -14.11 2.43 -24.39
CA THR A 41 -12.85 2.53 -25.11
C THR A 41 -11.87 1.45 -24.65
N LEU A 42 -11.14 0.89 -25.62
CA LEU A 42 -9.94 0.10 -25.38
C LEU A 42 -8.79 0.81 -26.07
N ARG A 43 -7.73 1.12 -25.32
CA ARG A 43 -6.53 1.79 -25.85
C ARG A 43 -5.30 0.96 -25.53
N VAL A 44 -4.26 1.11 -26.33
CA VAL A 44 -2.98 0.42 -26.14
C VAL A 44 -1.81 1.37 -26.28
N ARG A 45 -0.74 1.12 -25.51
CA ARG A 45 0.57 1.75 -25.66
C ARG A 45 1.66 0.70 -25.51
N THR A 46 2.78 0.89 -26.20
CA THR A 46 3.88 -0.09 -26.26
C THR A 46 4.82 -0.02 -25.07
N ARG A 47 4.89 1.11 -24.37
CA ARG A 47 5.73 1.34 -23.20
C ARG A 47 5.20 2.50 -22.37
N LEU A 48 5.72 2.65 -21.14
CA LEU A 48 5.43 3.80 -20.31
C LEU A 48 5.81 5.11 -21.02
N GLY A 49 4.92 6.10 -20.97
CA GLY A 49 5.09 7.40 -21.62
C GLY A 49 4.82 7.43 -23.14
N ALA A 50 4.60 6.28 -23.79
CA ALA A 50 4.16 6.28 -25.19
C ALA A 50 2.70 6.78 -25.32
N GLY A 51 2.39 7.40 -26.46
CA GLY A 51 1.03 7.84 -26.78
C GLY A 51 0.06 6.66 -26.86
N TRP A 52 -1.17 6.89 -26.38
CA TRP A 52 -2.25 5.92 -26.48
C TRP A 52 -2.80 5.81 -27.90
N VAL A 53 -2.98 4.59 -28.38
CA VAL A 53 -3.67 4.29 -29.64
C VAL A 53 -5.00 3.63 -29.32
N THR A 54 -6.09 4.22 -29.79
CA THR A 54 -7.44 3.63 -29.62
C THR A 54 -7.61 2.43 -30.54
N ILE A 55 -8.07 1.32 -29.97
CA ILE A 55 -8.45 0.13 -30.71
C ILE A 55 -9.91 0.30 -31.17
N PRO A 56 -10.21 0.15 -32.47
CA PRO A 56 -11.57 0.30 -32.99
C PRO A 56 -12.57 -0.59 -32.24
N ARG A 57 -13.75 -0.04 -31.94
CA ARG A 57 -14.75 -0.68 -31.06
C ARG A 57 -15.15 -2.07 -31.54
N GLU A 58 -15.30 -2.25 -32.85
CA GLU A 58 -15.69 -3.49 -33.51
C GLU A 58 -14.65 -4.62 -33.36
N LYS A 59 -13.41 -4.30 -32.98
CA LYS A 59 -12.35 -5.31 -32.81
C LYS A 59 -12.37 -5.98 -31.45
N TRP A 60 -13.21 -5.58 -30.51
CA TRP A 60 -13.19 -6.15 -29.16
C TRP A 60 -14.58 -6.25 -28.54
N THR A 61 -14.70 -7.12 -27.54
CA THR A 61 -15.94 -7.32 -26.77
C THR A 61 -15.66 -7.19 -25.29
N LEU A 62 -16.71 -6.84 -24.55
CA LEU A 62 -16.69 -6.68 -23.09
C LEU A 62 -17.78 -7.56 -22.49
N SER A 63 -17.42 -8.35 -21.49
CA SER A 63 -18.36 -9.13 -20.68
C SER A 63 -17.98 -8.96 -19.21
N GLY A 64 -18.81 -8.26 -18.44
CA GLY A 64 -18.41 -7.79 -17.10
C GLY A 64 -17.16 -6.90 -17.20
N ASN A 65 -16.06 -7.33 -16.58
CA ASN A 65 -14.74 -6.70 -16.67
C ASN A 65 -13.74 -7.53 -17.50
N THR A 66 -14.20 -8.50 -18.29
CA THR A 66 -13.36 -9.30 -19.18
C THR A 66 -13.43 -8.77 -20.60
N VAL A 67 -12.26 -8.52 -21.20
CA VAL A 67 -12.10 -8.02 -22.55
C VAL A 67 -11.59 -9.12 -23.47
N THR A 68 -12.21 -9.28 -24.63
CA THR A 68 -11.67 -10.11 -25.72
C THR A 68 -11.31 -9.21 -26.90
N LEU A 69 -10.13 -9.41 -27.48
CA LEU A 69 -9.64 -8.65 -28.63
C LEU A 69 -9.51 -9.57 -29.85
N GLN A 70 -10.03 -9.14 -31.00
CA GLN A 70 -9.86 -9.83 -32.28
C GLN A 70 -8.38 -9.86 -32.65
N GLY A 71 -7.87 -11.06 -32.94
CA GLY A 71 -6.43 -11.28 -33.15
C GLY A 71 -5.62 -11.46 -31.86
N GLY A 72 -6.26 -11.31 -30.69
CA GLY A 72 -5.66 -11.45 -29.37
C GLY A 72 -4.87 -10.22 -28.92
N PHE A 73 -4.52 -10.20 -27.63
CA PHE A 73 -3.63 -9.17 -27.09
C PHE A 73 -2.18 -9.44 -27.45
N GLU A 74 -1.37 -8.38 -27.52
CA GLU A 74 0.09 -8.48 -27.58
C GLU A 74 0.68 -8.46 -26.16
N PRO A 75 1.33 -9.55 -25.69
CA PRO A 75 1.89 -9.62 -24.35
C PRO A 75 2.91 -8.53 -24.07
N GLY A 76 2.90 -8.01 -22.84
CA GLY A 76 3.83 -6.95 -22.40
C GLY A 76 3.46 -5.54 -22.85
N GLN A 77 2.49 -5.36 -23.77
CA GLN A 77 1.92 -4.04 -24.03
C GLN A 77 0.96 -3.62 -22.91
N THR A 78 0.80 -2.31 -22.74
CA THR A 78 -0.10 -1.76 -21.72
C THR A 78 -1.43 -1.38 -22.38
N TYR A 79 -2.52 -1.97 -21.91
CA TYR A 79 -3.88 -1.69 -22.39
C TYR A 79 -4.65 -0.92 -21.33
N GLU A 80 -5.55 -0.05 -21.75
CA GLU A 80 -6.51 0.62 -20.86
C GLU A 80 -7.93 0.35 -21.35
N LEU A 81 -8.75 -0.18 -20.45
CA LEU A 81 -10.19 -0.32 -20.63
C LEU A 81 -10.89 0.83 -19.90
N ALA A 82 -11.83 1.50 -20.57
CA ALA A 82 -12.76 2.42 -19.94
C ALA A 82 -14.20 2.13 -20.37
N TYR A 83 -15.14 2.20 -19.44
CA TYR A 83 -16.58 2.05 -19.70
C TYR A 83 -17.42 2.79 -18.67
N VAL A 84 -18.66 3.11 -19.02
CA VAL A 84 -19.61 3.70 -18.07
C VAL A 84 -20.15 2.59 -17.17
N ALA A 85 -19.81 2.62 -15.88
CA ALA A 85 -20.29 1.67 -14.88
C ALA A 85 -21.64 2.10 -14.29
N VAL A 86 -22.38 1.13 -13.74
CA VAL A 86 -23.63 1.32 -13.00
C VAL A 86 -23.53 0.70 -11.61
N ASN A 87 -24.14 1.35 -10.63
CA ASN A 87 -24.23 0.88 -9.25
C ASN A 87 -22.88 0.39 -8.70
N PRO A 88 -21.81 1.22 -8.75
CA PRO A 88 -20.47 0.79 -8.37
C PRO A 88 -20.42 0.36 -6.89
N PRO A 89 -19.45 -0.49 -6.52
CA PRO A 89 -19.23 -0.85 -5.13
C PRO A 89 -18.86 0.40 -4.31
N VAL A 90 -19.32 0.45 -3.06
CA VAL A 90 -18.85 1.45 -2.08
C VAL A 90 -17.53 0.96 -1.50
N ALA A 91 -16.44 1.68 -1.77
CA ALA A 91 -15.11 1.41 -1.24
C ALA A 91 -14.90 2.03 0.16
N GLY A 92 -13.75 1.74 0.78
CA GLY A 92 -13.34 2.32 2.06
C GLY A 92 -13.98 1.73 3.32
N LEU A 93 -15.15 1.07 3.23
CA LEU A 93 -15.84 0.49 4.40
C LEU A 93 -15.04 -0.61 5.13
N GLY A 94 -13.99 -1.16 4.52
CA GLY A 94 -13.06 -2.04 5.23
C GLY A 94 -12.34 -1.34 6.39
N PHE A 95 -12.11 -0.03 6.30
CA PHE A 95 -11.48 0.77 7.37
C PHE A 95 -12.34 0.76 8.64
N THR A 96 -13.65 0.99 8.52
CA THR A 96 -14.57 0.98 9.66
C THR A 96 -14.63 -0.41 10.30
N ALA A 97 -14.72 -1.47 9.49
CA ALA A 97 -14.81 -2.84 10.00
C ALA A 97 -13.59 -3.22 10.86
N VAL A 98 -12.38 -2.91 10.41
CA VAL A 98 -11.14 -3.20 11.15
C VAL A 98 -11.01 -2.30 12.39
N ARG A 99 -11.37 -1.02 12.27
CA ARG A 99 -11.39 -0.07 13.39
C ARG A 99 -12.29 -0.57 14.51
N ASP A 100 -13.53 -0.90 14.17
CA ASP A 100 -14.57 -1.28 15.14
C ASP A 100 -14.28 -2.63 15.78
N ALA A 101 -13.74 -3.58 15.02
CA ALA A 101 -13.29 -4.86 15.56
C ALA A 101 -12.17 -4.69 16.60
N ALA A 102 -11.16 -3.87 16.30
CA ALA A 102 -10.06 -3.60 17.23
C ALA A 102 -10.52 -2.80 18.46
N ALA A 103 -11.41 -1.80 18.28
CA ALA A 103 -12.00 -1.05 19.38
C ALA A 103 -12.89 -1.94 20.28
N TRP A 104 -13.64 -2.88 19.70
CA TRP A 104 -14.43 -3.86 20.44
C TRP A 104 -13.54 -4.75 21.31
N VAL A 105 -12.49 -5.35 20.75
CA VAL A 105 -11.50 -6.15 21.52
C VAL A 105 -10.85 -5.34 22.64
N LYS A 106 -10.58 -4.06 22.42
CA LYS A 106 -9.87 -3.22 23.40
C LYS A 106 -10.76 -2.70 24.52
N TYR A 107 -12.02 -2.40 24.22
CA TYR A 107 -12.87 -1.59 25.12
C TYR A 107 -14.23 -2.20 25.46
N ALA A 108 -14.74 -3.17 24.71
CA ALA A 108 -16.08 -3.68 24.96
C ALA A 108 -16.06 -4.70 26.12
N PRO A 109 -16.95 -4.56 27.12
CA PRO A 109 -17.00 -5.46 28.26
C PRO A 109 -17.48 -6.87 27.87
N ASP A 110 -18.22 -6.97 26.78
CA ASP A 110 -18.77 -8.20 26.19
C ASP A 110 -17.90 -8.72 25.04
N ALA A 111 -16.67 -8.20 24.87
CA ALA A 111 -15.75 -8.71 23.87
C ALA A 111 -15.42 -10.19 24.13
N ALA A 112 -15.46 -11.02 23.09
CA ALA A 112 -15.10 -12.43 23.20
C ALA A 112 -13.63 -12.62 23.64
N VAL A 113 -12.79 -11.63 23.34
CA VAL A 113 -11.41 -11.52 23.81
C VAL A 113 -11.14 -10.07 24.18
N SER A 114 -10.45 -9.85 25.30
CA SER A 114 -10.00 -8.52 25.72
C SER A 114 -8.49 -8.41 25.62
N ALA A 115 -8.00 -7.28 25.09
CA ALA A 115 -6.58 -6.99 25.02
C ALA A 115 -6.27 -5.59 25.56
N LYS A 116 -5.22 -5.49 26.38
CA LYS A 116 -4.71 -4.18 26.86
C LYS A 116 -4.09 -3.37 25.72
N TYR A 117 -3.45 -4.05 24.77
CA TYR A 117 -2.79 -3.44 23.62
C TYR A 117 -3.22 -4.16 22.35
N THR A 118 -3.45 -3.38 21.30
CA THR A 118 -3.83 -3.86 19.97
C THR A 118 -2.78 -3.40 18.95
N PHE A 119 -2.33 -4.33 18.11
CA PHE A 119 -1.34 -4.07 17.07
C PHE A 119 -1.91 -4.44 15.70
N ALA A 120 -1.62 -3.64 14.69
CA ALA A 120 -1.92 -3.96 13.31
C ALA A 120 -0.63 -4.29 12.55
N PHE A 121 -0.66 -5.36 11.75
CA PHE A 121 0.41 -5.73 10.83
C PHE A 121 -0.22 -5.99 9.47
N GLY A 122 0.39 -5.47 8.41
CA GLY A 122 -0.07 -5.66 7.05
C GLY A 122 1.13 -5.74 6.12
N SER A 123 1.12 -6.74 5.23
CA SER A 123 2.17 -6.96 4.23
C SER A 123 1.70 -6.49 2.85
N SER A 124 2.61 -5.87 2.09
CA SER A 124 2.38 -5.45 0.70
C SER A 124 1.16 -4.53 0.60
N GLN A 125 0.12 -4.94 -0.13
CA GLN A 125 -1.12 -4.16 -0.27
C GLN A 125 -1.83 -3.88 1.06
N THR A 126 -1.81 -4.82 2.01
CA THR A 126 -2.39 -4.56 3.36
C THR A 126 -1.51 -3.64 4.21
N GLY A 127 -0.21 -3.55 3.92
CA GLY A 127 0.67 -2.54 4.50
C GLY A 127 0.35 -1.14 3.97
N ARG A 128 0.09 -1.01 2.67
CA ARG A 128 -0.38 0.25 2.07
C ARG A 128 -1.75 0.65 2.62
N TRP A 129 -2.66 -0.31 2.75
CA TRP A 129 -3.94 -0.10 3.42
C TRP A 129 -3.78 0.46 4.83
N LEU A 130 -2.80 -0.01 5.62
CA LEU A 130 -2.54 0.53 6.95
C LEU A 130 -2.02 1.97 6.92
N ARG A 131 -1.31 2.38 5.87
CA ARG A 131 -0.88 3.78 5.71
C ARG A 131 -2.10 4.67 5.49
N ASP A 132 -3.01 4.27 4.61
CA ASP A 132 -4.23 5.02 4.33
C ASP A 132 -5.21 5.00 5.51
N PHE A 133 -5.30 3.88 6.22
CA PHE A 133 -6.09 3.78 7.46
C PHE A 133 -5.66 4.86 8.47
N LEU A 134 -4.36 5.11 8.59
CA LEU A 134 -3.84 6.16 9.46
C LEU A 134 -4.06 7.55 8.88
N TYR A 135 -3.80 7.74 7.59
CA TYR A 135 -4.00 9.01 6.88
C TYR A 135 -5.45 9.51 6.96
N GLU A 136 -6.41 8.59 6.80
CA GLU A 136 -7.85 8.87 6.89
C GLU A 136 -8.36 8.96 8.34
N GLY A 137 -7.48 8.83 9.34
CA GLY A 137 -7.83 9.04 10.76
C GLY A 137 -8.55 7.86 11.42
N PHE A 138 -8.59 6.69 10.79
CA PHE A 138 -9.31 5.53 11.33
C PHE A 138 -8.67 4.92 12.58
N ASN A 139 -7.52 5.42 13.05
CA ASN A 139 -7.01 5.04 14.37
C ASN A 139 -7.79 5.67 15.55
N THR A 140 -8.81 6.46 15.26
CA THR A 140 -9.77 7.02 16.21
C THR A 140 -11.13 6.34 16.03
N ASP A 141 -11.68 5.74 17.08
CA ASP A 141 -13.02 5.16 17.06
C ASP A 141 -14.15 6.21 17.17
N GLU A 142 -15.40 5.79 17.01
CA GLU A 142 -16.57 6.70 17.05
C GLU A 142 -16.82 7.34 18.42
N ARG A 143 -16.10 6.91 19.46
CA ARG A 143 -16.13 7.49 20.81
C ARG A 143 -14.86 8.29 21.11
N ASN A 144 -14.10 8.64 20.07
CA ASN A 144 -12.85 9.37 20.14
C ASN A 144 -11.77 8.67 20.99
N ARG A 145 -11.57 7.36 20.78
CA ARG A 145 -10.55 6.56 21.46
C ARG A 145 -9.58 5.93 20.48
N GLN A 146 -8.32 5.81 20.90
CA GLN A 146 -7.27 5.17 20.11
C GLN A 146 -7.54 3.68 19.87
N VAL A 147 -7.47 3.27 18.61
CA VAL A 147 -7.81 1.90 18.16
C VAL A 147 -6.60 0.98 18.24
N PHE A 148 -5.48 1.32 17.61
CA PHE A 148 -4.21 0.58 17.65
C PHE A 148 -3.14 1.34 18.42
N ASP A 149 -2.37 0.63 19.24
CA ASP A 149 -1.21 1.15 19.96
C ASP A 149 0.06 1.09 19.12
N ALA A 150 0.14 0.12 18.20
CA ALA A 150 1.22 0.04 17.22
C ALA A 150 0.72 -0.45 15.86
N VAL A 151 1.33 0.06 14.79
CA VAL A 151 1.03 -0.30 13.42
C VAL A 151 2.34 -0.63 12.70
N ILE A 152 2.35 -1.74 11.95
CA ILE A 152 3.54 -2.26 11.27
C ILE A 152 3.19 -2.44 9.80
N PRO A 153 3.28 -1.36 8.99
CA PRO A 153 3.21 -1.47 7.54
C PRO A 153 4.48 -2.13 7.03
N HIS A 154 4.32 -3.35 6.51
CA HIS A 154 5.41 -4.19 6.05
C HIS A 154 5.38 -4.28 4.53
N LEU A 155 6.54 -4.02 3.89
CA LEU A 155 6.72 -4.06 2.43
C LEU A 155 5.71 -3.20 1.66
N SER A 156 5.25 -2.09 2.27
CA SER A 156 4.23 -1.23 1.68
C SER A 156 4.78 -0.30 0.60
N GLY A 157 6.08 0.03 0.67
CA GLY A 157 6.66 1.16 -0.06
C GLY A 157 6.17 2.51 0.47
N ALA A 158 6.36 3.56 -0.33
CA ALA A 158 5.86 4.91 -0.06
C ALA A 158 4.41 5.14 -0.51
N GLY A 159 3.80 4.17 -1.18
CA GLY A 159 2.43 4.29 -1.70
C GLY A 159 1.33 4.00 -0.69
N GLY A 160 0.10 4.30 -1.12
CA GLY A 160 -1.16 3.96 -0.47
C GLY A 160 -1.97 2.96 -1.30
N VAL A 161 -3.25 2.86 -1.02
CA VAL A 161 -4.25 2.19 -1.84
C VAL A 161 -5.26 3.21 -2.36
N VAL A 162 -6.03 2.81 -3.36
CA VAL A 162 -6.99 3.70 -4.00
C VAL A 162 -8.37 3.41 -3.42
N LEU A 163 -8.67 3.93 -2.22
CA LEU A 163 -9.90 3.61 -1.48
C LEU A 163 -10.91 4.75 -1.35
N ASP A 164 -10.48 5.95 -0.96
CA ASP A 164 -11.38 7.12 -0.78
C ASP A 164 -11.31 8.09 -1.95
N GLN A 165 -11.55 7.57 -3.15
CA GLN A 165 -11.71 8.38 -4.34
C GLN A 165 -12.80 7.81 -5.23
N ARG A 166 -13.43 8.70 -6.02
CA ARG A 166 -14.43 8.29 -7.00
C ARG A 166 -13.78 7.31 -7.99
N TRP A 167 -14.47 6.21 -8.28
CA TRP A 167 -13.98 5.15 -9.18
C TRP A 167 -12.74 4.43 -8.62
N SER A 168 -12.71 4.22 -7.31
CA SER A 168 -11.65 3.54 -6.56
C SER A 168 -11.23 2.19 -7.17
N THR A 169 -9.93 1.97 -7.29
CA THR A 169 -9.31 0.72 -7.75
C THR A 169 -8.36 0.18 -6.68
N PRO A 170 -8.88 -0.24 -5.51
CA PRO A 170 -8.05 -0.52 -4.33
C PRO A 170 -7.07 -1.69 -4.51
N THR A 171 -7.29 -2.53 -5.52
CA THR A 171 -6.43 -3.66 -5.88
C THR A 171 -5.29 -3.29 -6.80
N SER A 172 -5.22 -2.03 -7.27
CA SER A 172 -4.23 -1.62 -8.27
C SER A 172 -2.80 -1.81 -7.78
N LEU A 173 -2.00 -2.49 -8.61
CA LEU A 173 -0.58 -2.76 -8.34
C LEU A 173 0.35 -1.88 -9.19
N LEU A 174 -0.22 -1.05 -10.08
CA LEU A 174 0.53 -0.13 -10.91
C LEU A 174 1.19 0.93 -10.02
N MET A 175 2.44 1.26 -10.31
CA MET A 175 3.18 2.23 -9.51
C MET A 175 2.53 3.62 -9.57
N GLU A 176 2.01 3.99 -10.73
CA GLU A 176 1.46 5.32 -10.99
C GLU A 176 0.13 5.55 -10.25
N SER A 177 -0.60 4.49 -9.92
CA SER A 177 -1.83 4.58 -9.11
C SER A 177 -1.54 4.39 -7.62
N ALA A 178 -0.67 3.44 -7.28
CA ALA A 178 -0.38 3.10 -5.88
C ALA A 178 0.53 4.11 -5.19
N THR A 179 1.45 4.78 -5.91
CA THR A 179 2.38 5.74 -5.32
C THR A 179 1.88 7.16 -5.56
N HIS A 180 1.14 7.70 -4.58
CA HIS A 180 0.61 9.06 -4.60
C HIS A 180 1.04 9.82 -3.34
N PHE A 181 1.07 11.15 -3.47
CA PHE A 181 1.33 12.06 -2.36
C PHE A 181 0.16 12.04 -1.36
N PRO A 182 0.37 12.10 -0.03
CA PRO A 182 1.65 12.29 0.66
C PRO A 182 2.47 11.00 0.85
N PHE A 183 3.79 11.11 0.68
CA PHE A 183 4.71 9.95 0.75
C PHE A 183 5.23 9.64 2.16
N SER A 184 5.39 10.67 3.00
CA SER A 184 5.98 10.57 4.33
C SER A 184 4.99 10.98 5.42
N ASP A 185 5.30 10.62 6.67
CA ASP A 185 4.43 10.92 7.80
C ASP A 185 4.39 12.41 8.17
N ARG A 186 5.51 13.12 7.94
CA ARG A 186 5.57 14.58 8.13
C ARG A 186 5.00 15.30 6.94
N LYS A 187 4.44 16.47 7.19
CA LYS A 187 4.01 17.36 6.13
C LYS A 187 5.17 17.74 5.23
N GLN A 188 4.98 17.55 3.94
CA GLN A 188 5.88 17.97 2.88
C GLN A 188 5.09 18.81 1.87
N ARG A 189 5.78 19.56 1.01
CA ARG A 189 5.15 20.25 -0.11
C ARG A 189 5.35 19.44 -1.38
N ASP A 190 4.28 19.09 -2.07
CA ASP A 190 4.36 18.54 -3.42
C ASP A 190 4.82 19.64 -4.39
N PRO A 191 5.98 19.52 -5.06
CA PRO A 191 6.47 20.53 -5.99
C PRO A 191 5.60 20.67 -7.24
N ILE A 192 4.78 19.67 -7.58
CA ILE A 192 3.95 19.66 -8.78
C ILE A 192 2.61 20.34 -8.52
N THR A 193 1.87 19.90 -7.51
CA THR A 193 0.53 20.45 -7.20
C THR A 193 0.56 21.63 -6.24
N GLY A 194 1.63 21.78 -5.46
CA GLY A 194 1.74 22.76 -4.39
C GLY A 194 1.00 22.39 -3.10
N ILE A 195 0.37 21.22 -3.03
CA ILE A 195 -0.31 20.71 -1.83
C ILE A 195 0.71 20.48 -0.72
N GLU A 196 0.34 20.82 0.51
CA GLU A 196 1.15 20.57 1.71
C GLU A 196 0.45 19.61 2.66
N GLU A 197 0.91 18.35 2.68
CA GLU A 197 0.28 17.30 3.49
C GLU A 197 1.29 16.22 3.92
N GLY A 198 0.93 15.43 4.93
CA GLY A 198 1.69 14.29 5.45
C GLY A 198 0.74 13.20 5.95
N LEU A 199 1.21 11.95 5.97
CA LEU A 199 0.35 10.82 6.38
C LEU A 199 -0.14 10.95 7.83
N LEU A 200 0.68 11.49 8.73
CA LEU A 200 0.30 11.71 10.13
C LEU A 200 0.12 13.19 10.47
N ASP A 201 0.71 14.09 9.66
CA ASP A 201 0.61 15.53 9.83
C ASP A 201 -0.54 16.10 8.98
N ASN A 202 -1.74 15.65 9.28
CA ASN A 202 -3.00 16.14 8.74
C ASN A 202 -4.10 16.13 9.84
N PRO A 203 -5.20 16.91 9.68
CA PRO A 203 -6.22 17.04 10.72
C PRO A 203 -6.93 15.73 11.10
N ARG A 204 -7.02 14.75 10.19
CA ARG A 204 -7.70 13.46 10.45
C ARG A 204 -6.87 12.55 11.36
N ALA A 205 -5.55 12.61 11.24
CA ALA A 205 -4.61 11.70 11.91
C ALA A 205 -4.00 12.25 13.22
N ALA A 206 -4.37 13.46 13.64
CA ALA A 206 -3.65 14.19 14.70
C ALA A 206 -3.76 13.57 16.11
N ASP A 207 -4.96 13.12 16.51
CA ASP A 207 -5.25 12.86 17.93
C ASP A 207 -4.71 11.53 18.46
N HIS A 208 -4.76 10.47 17.66
CA HIS A 208 -4.48 9.11 18.12
C HIS A 208 -3.41 8.43 17.26
N GLN A 209 -2.21 9.00 17.22
CA GLN A 209 -1.10 8.41 16.45
C GLN A 209 -0.49 7.18 17.17
N PRO A 210 -0.40 6.01 16.51
CA PRO A 210 0.21 4.83 17.10
C PRO A 210 1.75 4.92 17.05
N LYS A 211 2.43 3.95 17.68
CA LYS A 211 3.84 3.68 17.35
C LYS A 211 3.91 2.98 16.01
N ILE A 212 4.72 3.49 15.09
CA ILE A 212 4.78 2.94 13.73
C ILE A 212 6.16 2.35 13.46
N PHE A 213 6.16 1.11 12.96
CA PHE A 213 7.35 0.40 12.55
C PHE A 213 7.22 0.04 11.08
N TYR A 214 7.73 0.91 10.21
CA TYR A 214 7.85 0.59 8.79
C TYR A 214 8.98 -0.40 8.59
N THR A 215 8.74 -1.40 7.76
CA THR A 215 9.73 -2.42 7.43
C THR A 215 9.74 -2.65 5.93
N TYR A 216 10.91 -2.51 5.32
CA TYR A 216 11.11 -2.57 3.88
C TYR A 216 12.16 -3.61 3.51
N SER A 217 12.02 -4.21 2.34
CA SER A 217 13.07 -5.01 1.70
C SER A 217 13.77 -4.20 0.60
N ASP A 218 14.78 -4.79 -0.05
CA ASP A 218 15.41 -4.19 -1.23
C ASP A 218 14.39 -3.93 -2.33
N THR A 219 13.46 -4.87 -2.54
CA THR A 219 12.45 -4.73 -3.59
C THR A 219 11.63 -3.46 -3.39
N GLU A 220 11.16 -3.17 -2.17
CA GLU A 220 10.40 -1.94 -1.95
C GLU A 220 11.27 -0.70 -2.10
N TYR A 221 12.53 -0.78 -1.66
CA TYR A 221 13.40 0.37 -1.72
C TYR A 221 13.61 0.84 -3.16
N TRP A 222 13.85 -0.10 -4.07
CA TRP A 222 14.10 0.18 -5.48
C TRP A 222 12.83 0.32 -6.32
N GLU A 223 11.79 -0.46 -6.06
CA GLU A 223 10.58 -0.49 -6.92
C GLU A 223 9.39 0.26 -6.35
N ARG A 224 9.39 0.62 -5.06
CA ARG A 224 8.22 1.21 -4.37
C ARG A 224 8.53 2.54 -3.70
N SER A 225 9.49 3.27 -4.24
CA SER A 225 9.77 4.68 -3.94
C SER A 225 9.99 4.97 -2.45
N VAL A 226 10.53 4.02 -1.67
CA VAL A 226 10.70 4.17 -0.21
C VAL A 226 11.53 5.39 0.15
N ALA A 227 12.46 5.82 -0.71
CA ALA A 227 13.21 7.06 -0.52
C ALA A 227 12.29 8.24 -0.15
N LEU A 228 11.13 8.36 -0.81
CA LEU A 228 10.16 9.43 -0.56
C LEU A 228 9.51 9.40 0.84
N THR A 229 9.68 8.31 1.59
CA THR A 229 9.25 8.24 3.00
C THR A 229 10.23 8.95 3.94
N HIS A 230 11.47 9.17 3.51
CA HIS A 230 12.54 9.77 4.33
C HIS A 230 13.37 10.81 3.60
N THR A 231 12.95 11.27 2.42
CA THR A 231 13.48 12.44 1.72
C THR A 231 12.37 13.44 1.40
N THR A 232 12.74 14.66 1.01
CA THR A 232 11.84 15.60 0.34
C THR A 232 11.35 15.02 -1.00
N PRO A 233 10.15 15.42 -1.50
CA PRO A 233 9.63 14.88 -2.76
C PRO A 233 10.51 15.12 -4.00
N ASP A 234 11.35 16.15 -3.97
CA ASP A 234 12.35 16.44 -5.00
C ASP A 234 13.67 15.65 -4.82
N GLY A 235 13.78 14.84 -3.76
CA GLY A 235 14.97 14.05 -3.43
C GLY A 235 16.17 14.85 -2.94
N SER A 236 16.04 16.16 -2.69
CA SER A 236 17.17 17.03 -2.39
C SER A 236 17.70 16.92 -0.95
N LYS A 237 16.86 16.49 0.00
CA LYS A 237 17.20 16.44 1.43
C LYS A 237 16.56 15.25 2.12
N ASP A 238 17.25 14.71 3.12
CA ASP A 238 16.65 13.79 4.08
C ASP A 238 15.65 14.53 4.99
N ILE A 239 14.62 13.82 5.43
CA ILE A 239 13.67 14.28 6.44
C ILE A 239 13.75 13.39 7.68
N VAL A 240 13.61 14.01 8.85
CA VAL A 240 13.57 13.27 10.12
C VAL A 240 12.14 12.77 10.34
N PRO A 241 11.92 11.46 10.55
CA PRO A 241 10.59 10.94 10.86
C PRO A 241 10.02 11.53 12.17
N PRO A 242 8.70 11.44 12.41
CA PRO A 242 8.11 11.72 13.72
C PRO A 242 8.67 10.80 14.84
N ASP A 243 8.62 11.26 16.09
CA ASP A 243 9.22 10.54 17.23
C ASP A 243 8.60 9.15 17.48
N ASN A 244 7.34 8.95 17.08
CA ASN A 244 6.61 7.69 17.16
C ASN A 244 6.87 6.75 15.96
N VAL A 245 7.64 7.18 14.96
CA VAL A 245 7.87 6.44 13.71
C VAL A 245 9.30 5.91 13.63
N ARG A 246 9.46 4.65 13.22
CA ARG A 246 10.77 4.05 12.91
C ARG A 246 10.71 3.31 11.59
N LEU A 247 11.74 3.49 10.76
CA LEU A 247 11.92 2.80 9.50
C LEU A 247 13.03 1.76 9.66
N TYR A 248 12.77 0.54 9.20
CA TYR A 248 13.72 -0.56 9.17
C TYR A 248 13.85 -1.09 7.76
N TYR A 249 15.07 -1.45 7.39
CA TYR A 249 15.41 -1.92 6.06
C TYR A 249 16.14 -3.26 6.15
N PHE A 250 15.63 -4.25 5.43
CA PHE A 250 16.21 -5.59 5.31
C PHE A 250 16.99 -5.67 4.00
N ALA A 251 18.28 -5.33 4.08
CA ALA A 251 19.20 -5.38 2.95
C ALA A 251 19.25 -6.79 2.32
N GLY A 252 19.18 -6.85 0.98
CA GLY A 252 19.14 -8.09 0.20
C GLY A 252 17.81 -8.85 0.29
N GLY A 253 16.80 -8.29 0.95
CA GLY A 253 15.50 -8.93 1.12
C GLY A 253 14.64 -8.86 -0.14
N PRO A 254 13.93 -9.95 -0.50
CA PRO A 254 12.93 -9.92 -1.56
C PRO A 254 11.54 -9.53 -1.05
N HIS A 255 10.69 -9.03 -1.96
CA HIS A 255 9.26 -8.86 -1.67
C HIS A 255 8.59 -10.18 -1.28
N ASN A 256 8.81 -11.22 -2.10
CA ASN A 256 8.34 -12.57 -1.85
C ASN A 256 9.53 -13.47 -1.57
N ILE A 257 9.49 -14.19 -0.45
CA ILE A 257 10.54 -15.13 -0.07
C ILE A 257 10.48 -16.32 -1.03
N GLY A 258 11.54 -16.50 -1.82
CA GLY A 258 11.73 -17.63 -2.71
C GLY A 258 11.95 -18.93 -1.95
N ARG A 259 11.71 -20.05 -2.61
CA ARG A 259 12.02 -21.37 -2.06
C ARG A 259 13.53 -21.63 -2.09
N PHE A 260 14.01 -22.48 -1.18
CA PHE A 260 15.34 -23.07 -1.25
C PHE A 260 15.25 -24.57 -1.60
N PRO A 261 16.02 -25.07 -2.58
CA PRO A 261 16.97 -24.34 -3.44
C PRO A 261 16.27 -23.38 -4.43
N PRO A 262 16.93 -22.26 -4.81
CA PRO A 262 16.35 -21.26 -5.71
C PRO A 262 15.96 -21.87 -7.06
N VAL A 263 14.78 -21.48 -7.55
CA VAL A 263 14.30 -21.82 -8.90
C VAL A 263 13.69 -20.58 -9.53
N ALA A 264 13.85 -20.45 -10.85
CA ALA A 264 13.22 -19.37 -11.59
C ALA A 264 11.70 -19.58 -11.63
N GLY A 265 10.95 -18.57 -11.16
CA GLY A 265 9.50 -18.48 -11.32
C GLY A 265 9.15 -17.79 -12.65
N ASN A 266 8.27 -16.79 -12.58
CA ASN A 266 7.86 -15.99 -13.74
C ASN A 266 8.91 -14.94 -14.17
N GLY A 267 10.00 -14.79 -13.42
CA GLY A 267 11.06 -13.80 -13.68
C GLY A 267 12.27 -14.38 -14.40
N GLU A 268 13.16 -13.50 -14.85
CA GLU A 268 14.41 -13.87 -15.55
C GLU A 268 15.45 -14.51 -14.63
N THR A 269 15.35 -14.31 -13.32
CA THR A 269 16.30 -14.80 -12.31
C THR A 269 15.66 -15.78 -11.32
N PRO A 270 16.44 -16.67 -10.68
CA PRO A 270 15.95 -17.52 -9.60
C PRO A 270 15.41 -16.70 -8.43
N ASP A 271 14.30 -17.15 -7.83
CA ASP A 271 13.70 -16.47 -6.68
C ASP A 271 14.68 -16.44 -5.49
N ASN A 272 14.81 -15.28 -4.84
CA ASN A 272 15.72 -15.08 -3.72
C ASN A 272 15.18 -15.77 -2.44
N PRO A 273 15.91 -16.74 -1.85
CA PRO A 273 15.44 -17.47 -0.67
C PRO A 273 15.72 -16.76 0.66
N PHE A 274 16.25 -15.54 0.66
CA PHE A 274 16.55 -14.81 1.90
C PHE A 274 15.26 -14.53 2.69
N ASP A 275 15.17 -15.17 3.86
CA ASP A 275 14.02 -15.06 4.74
C ASP A 275 14.24 -13.99 5.82
N TRP A 276 13.75 -12.78 5.53
CA TRP A 276 13.75 -11.65 6.48
C TRP A 276 12.87 -11.91 7.72
N LYS A 277 11.98 -12.91 7.73
CA LYS A 277 11.17 -13.26 8.92
C LYS A 277 12.07 -13.75 10.06
N ASN A 278 13.19 -14.40 9.74
CA ASN A 278 14.17 -14.81 10.75
C ASN A 278 14.84 -13.60 11.42
N GLY A 279 15.09 -12.53 10.64
CA GLY A 279 15.57 -11.24 11.15
C GLY A 279 14.55 -10.56 12.06
N CYS A 280 13.27 -10.54 11.65
CA CYS A 280 12.17 -10.07 12.50
C CYS A 280 12.11 -10.89 13.79
N ALA A 281 11.96 -12.21 13.73
CA ALA A 281 11.85 -13.07 14.90
C ALA A 281 12.99 -12.81 15.91
N MET A 282 14.23 -12.67 15.44
CA MET A 282 15.37 -12.33 16.30
C MET A 282 15.30 -10.93 16.92
N ALA A 283 14.89 -9.91 16.16
CA ALA A 283 14.74 -8.55 16.69
C ALA A 283 13.62 -8.46 17.76
N TRP A 284 12.51 -9.16 17.55
CA TRP A 284 11.39 -9.24 18.50
C TRP A 284 11.76 -10.07 19.74
N HIS A 285 12.53 -11.15 19.60
CA HIS A 285 13.04 -11.93 20.74
C HIS A 285 14.06 -11.14 21.57
N ARG A 286 15.03 -10.46 20.93
CA ARG A 286 16.04 -9.66 21.64
C ARG A 286 15.44 -8.50 22.44
N ARG A 287 14.32 -7.92 22.00
CA ARG A 287 13.60 -6.89 22.78
C ARG A 287 12.85 -7.44 24.01
N ARG A 288 12.34 -8.68 23.97
CA ARG A 288 11.80 -9.34 25.19
C ARG A 288 12.90 -9.56 26.23
N THR A 289 14.12 -9.90 25.79
CA THR A 289 15.27 -10.04 26.70
C THR A 289 15.75 -8.67 27.20
N ALA A 290 15.76 -7.64 26.36
CA ALA A 290 16.18 -6.29 26.75
C ALA A 290 15.25 -5.66 27.81
N ILE A 291 13.94 -5.93 27.77
CA ILE A 291 13.00 -5.46 28.82
C ILE A 291 13.25 -6.15 30.16
N ARG A 292 13.73 -7.41 30.15
CA ARG A 292 14.07 -8.15 31.38
C ARG A 292 15.45 -7.78 31.92
N VAL A 293 16.40 -7.42 31.05
CA VAL A 293 17.77 -7.01 31.43
C VAL A 293 17.83 -5.55 31.88
N CYS A 294 16.99 -4.66 31.34
CA CYS A 294 16.95 -3.25 31.80
C CYS A 294 16.43 -3.07 33.24
N ARG A 295 15.65 -4.00 33.80
CA ARG A 295 15.27 -3.93 35.23
C ARG A 295 16.42 -4.32 36.18
N THR A 296 17.44 -5.01 35.71
CA THR A 296 18.58 -5.46 36.53
C THR A 296 19.85 -4.64 36.28
N ALA A 297 19.97 -3.95 35.15
CA ALA A 297 21.17 -3.18 34.80
C ALA A 297 21.16 -1.72 35.27
N LEU A 298 20.01 -1.18 35.70
CA LEU A 298 19.90 0.22 36.18
C LEU A 298 20.44 0.45 37.61
N SER A 299 20.98 -0.57 38.29
CA SER A 299 21.64 -0.41 39.59
C SER A 299 23.17 -0.46 39.55
N CYS A 300 23.80 -0.74 38.40
CA CYS A 300 25.26 -0.89 38.31
C CYS A 300 25.80 -0.52 36.92
N ALA A 301 26.19 0.73 36.68
CA ALA A 301 27.43 1.10 35.95
C ALA A 301 27.54 2.62 35.64
N PRO A 302 28.76 3.21 35.65
CA PRO A 302 29.06 4.65 35.50
C PRO A 302 29.32 5.06 34.02
N PRO A 303 29.51 6.36 33.70
CA PRO A 303 29.45 6.86 32.33
C PRO A 303 30.82 6.79 31.64
N MET A 304 30.86 6.40 30.35
CA MET A 304 31.77 6.95 29.33
C MET A 304 31.57 6.24 27.98
N TRP A 305 31.64 7.03 26.91
CA TRP A 305 32.37 6.84 25.63
C TRP A 305 31.61 7.46 24.45
N HIS A 306 31.99 8.69 24.11
CA HIS A 306 31.88 9.28 22.78
C HIS A 306 32.79 8.56 21.80
N SER A 307 32.37 8.43 20.53
CA SER A 307 33.28 8.43 19.36
C SER A 307 32.51 8.72 18.06
N ARG A 308 33.12 9.59 17.25
CA ARG A 308 32.74 10.06 15.91
C ARG A 308 33.12 9.04 14.83
N CYS A 309 32.42 9.05 13.70
CA CYS A 309 32.91 8.69 12.34
C CYS A 309 32.06 9.49 11.34
N CYS A 310 32.55 10.59 10.74
CA CYS A 310 33.46 10.72 9.58
C CYS A 310 32.86 10.27 8.24
N ALA A 311 32.83 11.25 7.33
CA ALA A 311 32.39 11.22 5.94
C ALA A 311 33.40 10.54 5.01
N ALA A 312 32.88 9.99 3.92
CA ALA A 312 33.39 10.04 2.55
C ALA A 312 32.24 9.70 1.60
#